data_AF-A0A7V8ZKW7-F1
#
_entry.id   AF-A0A7V8ZKW7-F1
#
_cell.length_a   1.000
_cell.length_b   1.000
_cell.length_c   1.000
_cell.angle_alpha   90.00
_cell.angle_beta   90.00
_cell.angle_gamma   90.00
#
_symmetry.space_group_name_H-M   'P 1'
#
loop_
_entity.id
_entity.type
_entity.pdbx_description
1 polymer ?
#
loop_
_entity_poly.entity_id
_entity_poly.type
_entity_poly.pdbx_seq_one_letter_code
_entity_poly.pdbx_strand_id
1 'polypeptide(L)'
;NDVNVAVKADQGDAGRVPACSVRSDDVLNFCALYEKGPVVLALFAPRSQECTEQLDQLDDAARRHPEVAFAAVSIRGKLDDVRDLVRDRRWSFPVGYDDDGVLANAYGVVVCPQLNFVRQGGSVQDTALGAIAPRALEAKIDALAAAGPTGATGTTGG
;
A
#
# COMPACT_ATOMS: atom_id res chain seq x y z
N ASN A 1 19.14 0.72 -0.41
CA ASN A 1 17.92 -0.09 -0.46
C ASN A 1 16.83 0.81 -0.98
N ASP A 2 16.20 0.33 -2.02
CA ASP A 2 15.02 0.82 -2.70
C ASP A 2 13.77 0.74 -1.80
N VAL A 3 13.76 -0.20 -0.84
CA VAL A 3 12.78 -0.26 0.24
C VAL A 3 13.47 -0.21 1.62
N ASN A 4 12.80 0.39 2.60
CA ASN A 4 13.15 0.30 4.02
C ASN A 4 11.93 -0.23 4.79
N VAL A 5 12.08 -1.39 5.42
CA VAL A 5 11.05 -2.03 6.26
C VAL A 5 11.49 -2.14 7.73
N ALA A 6 12.63 -1.55 8.09
CA ALA A 6 13.16 -1.65 9.44
C ALA A 6 12.22 -0.97 10.47
N VAL A 7 11.88 -1.69 11.53
CA VAL A 7 11.13 -1.15 12.67
C VAL A 7 12.06 -0.55 13.74
N LYS A 8 13.34 -0.89 13.69
CA LYS A 8 14.42 -0.39 14.57
C LYS A 8 15.64 -0.03 13.73
N ALA A 9 16.61 0.66 14.32
CA ALA A 9 17.88 0.92 13.64
C ALA A 9 18.66 -0.40 13.38
N ASP A 10 19.46 -0.37 12.32
CA ASP A 10 20.45 -1.39 11.96
C ASP A 10 19.92 -2.84 11.86
N GLN A 11 18.82 -3.04 11.13
CA GLN A 11 18.20 -4.36 10.91
C GLN A 11 18.68 -5.04 9.61
N GLY A 12 19.96 -4.84 9.25
CA GLY A 12 20.55 -5.43 8.05
C GLY A 12 19.84 -4.97 6.77
N ASP A 13 19.42 -5.92 5.94
CA ASP A 13 18.75 -5.66 4.66
C ASP A 13 17.40 -4.93 4.82
N ALA A 14 16.78 -5.00 6.00
CA ALA A 14 15.55 -4.25 6.28
C ALA A 14 15.78 -2.73 6.31
N GLY A 15 17.00 -2.27 6.64
CA GLY A 15 17.36 -0.85 6.69
C GLY A 15 18.20 -0.46 7.91
N ARG A 16 18.88 0.68 7.79
CA ARG A 16 19.75 1.25 8.85
C ARG A 16 19.02 2.13 9.86
N VAL A 17 17.91 2.74 9.45
CA VAL A 17 17.08 3.60 10.29
C VAL A 17 15.64 3.11 10.26
N PRO A 18 14.83 3.34 11.32
CA PRO A 18 13.42 2.97 11.29
C PRO A 18 12.70 3.56 10.07
N ALA A 19 11.94 2.76 9.34
CA ALA A 19 11.23 3.16 8.13
C ALA A 19 10.32 4.38 8.37
N CYS A 20 9.63 4.41 9.52
CA CYS A 20 8.77 5.54 9.89
C CYS A 20 9.52 6.78 10.38
N SER A 21 10.86 6.79 10.48
CA SER A 21 11.62 8.02 10.74
C SER A 21 12.08 8.71 9.45
N VAL A 22 12.04 8.02 8.32
CA VAL A 22 12.40 8.59 7.02
C VAL A 22 11.27 9.48 6.52
N ARG A 23 11.54 10.78 6.34
CA ARG A 23 10.59 11.76 5.80
C ARG A 23 11.29 12.58 4.72
N SER A 24 10.89 12.39 3.47
CA SER A 24 11.40 13.09 2.29
C SER A 24 10.35 13.05 1.19
N ASP A 25 10.33 14.05 0.31
CA ASP A 25 9.37 14.16 -0.78
C ASP A 25 9.56 13.08 -1.86
N ASP A 26 10.79 12.57 -1.99
CA ASP A 26 11.14 11.49 -2.95
C ASP A 26 10.87 10.08 -2.39
N VAL A 27 10.29 9.96 -1.20
CA VAL A 27 10.07 8.67 -0.52
C VAL A 27 8.59 8.43 -0.28
N LEU A 28 8.08 7.34 -0.86
CA LEU A 28 6.78 6.79 -0.49
C LEU A 28 6.86 6.23 0.94
N ASN A 29 6.58 7.06 1.93
CA ASN A 29 6.54 6.62 3.31
C ASN A 29 5.14 6.13 3.70
N PHE A 30 4.98 4.81 3.82
CA PHE A 30 3.69 4.21 4.18
C PHE A 30 3.16 4.67 5.55
N CYS A 31 4.06 4.99 6.50
CA CYS A 31 3.67 5.51 7.80
C CYS A 31 3.05 6.91 7.72
N ALA A 32 3.65 7.78 6.91
CA ALA A 32 3.09 9.10 6.66
C ALA A 32 1.70 9.06 6.00
N LEU A 33 1.38 7.98 5.26
CA LEU A 33 0.04 7.77 4.70
C LEU A 33 -0.95 7.38 5.81
N TYR A 34 -0.66 6.33 6.58
CA TYR A 34 -1.61 5.85 7.59
C TYR A 34 -1.75 6.78 8.81
N GLU A 35 -0.81 7.71 9.02
CA GLU A 35 -0.92 8.76 10.03
C GLU A 35 -2.03 9.76 9.66
N LYS A 36 -2.21 10.03 8.36
CA LYS A 36 -3.19 11.02 7.85
C LYS A 36 -4.59 10.44 7.65
N GLY A 37 -4.71 9.14 7.40
CA GLY A 37 -5.99 8.49 7.15
C GLY A 37 -5.85 6.99 6.91
N PRO A 38 -6.96 6.29 6.60
CA PRO A 38 -6.90 4.92 6.12
C PRO A 38 -6.14 4.82 4.79
N VAL A 39 -5.55 3.66 4.51
CA VAL A 39 -4.74 3.40 3.32
C VAL A 39 -5.10 2.08 2.67
N VAL A 40 -5.20 2.05 1.35
CA VAL A 40 -5.18 0.81 0.55
C VAL A 40 -3.80 0.67 -0.08
N LEU A 41 -3.09 -0.40 0.27
CA LEU A 41 -1.78 -0.75 -0.28
C LEU A 41 -1.88 -1.96 -1.20
N ALA A 42 -1.55 -1.77 -2.48
CA ALA A 42 -1.48 -2.85 -3.46
C ALA A 42 -0.04 -3.35 -3.67
N LEU A 43 0.17 -4.65 -3.60
CA LEU A 43 1.41 -5.31 -4.01
C LEU A 43 1.16 -6.01 -5.35
N PHE A 44 1.97 -5.70 -6.37
CA PHE A 44 1.69 -6.12 -7.74
C PHE A 44 2.94 -6.48 -8.55
N ALA A 45 2.70 -7.18 -9.66
CA ALA A 45 3.69 -7.49 -10.69
C ALA A 45 3.29 -6.80 -12.02
N PRO A 46 4.20 -6.05 -12.67
CA PRO A 46 3.86 -5.13 -13.76
C PRO A 46 3.46 -5.81 -15.07
N ARG A 47 3.83 -7.08 -15.26
CA ARG A 47 3.50 -7.87 -16.47
C ARG A 47 2.25 -8.72 -16.33
N SER A 48 1.56 -8.65 -15.20
CA SER A 48 0.31 -9.38 -14.98
C SER A 48 -0.88 -8.51 -15.35
N GLN A 49 -1.65 -8.92 -16.36
CA GLN A 49 -2.85 -8.21 -16.78
C GLN A 49 -3.84 -8.05 -15.62
N GLU A 50 -4.12 -9.13 -14.89
CA GLU A 50 -5.00 -9.12 -13.72
C GLU A 50 -4.57 -8.07 -12.68
N CYS A 51 -3.27 -7.96 -12.41
CA CYS A 51 -2.78 -6.98 -11.44
C CYS A 51 -2.88 -5.56 -11.98
N THR A 52 -2.53 -5.32 -13.25
CA THR A 52 -2.66 -3.99 -13.85
C THR A 52 -4.11 -3.52 -13.94
N GLU A 53 -5.05 -4.42 -14.26
CA GLU A 53 -6.48 -4.11 -14.29
C GLU A 53 -7.04 -3.82 -12.89
N GLN A 54 -6.59 -4.56 -11.87
CA GLN A 54 -6.97 -4.25 -10.49
C GLN A 54 -6.46 -2.88 -10.05
N LEU A 55 -5.25 -2.46 -10.49
CA LEU A 55 -4.71 -1.13 -10.21
C LEU A 55 -5.48 -0.03 -10.95
N ASP A 56 -5.93 -0.27 -12.19
CA ASP A 56 -6.82 0.66 -12.89
C ASP A 56 -8.12 0.89 -12.09
N GLN A 57 -8.70 -0.18 -11.52
CA GLN A 57 -9.89 -0.07 -10.65
C GLN A 57 -9.61 0.67 -9.33
N LEU A 58 -8.41 0.51 -8.76
CA LEU A 58 -7.99 1.27 -7.58
C LEU A 58 -7.85 2.76 -7.88
N ASP A 59 -7.35 3.12 -9.06
CA ASP A 59 -7.21 4.51 -9.48
C ASP A 59 -8.59 5.18 -9.66
N ASP A 60 -9.57 4.45 -10.21
CA ASP A 60 -10.97 4.87 -10.24
C ASP A 60 -11.57 5.05 -8.85
N ALA A 61 -11.21 4.18 -7.90
CA ALA A 61 -11.66 4.29 -6.52
C ALA A 61 -11.01 5.47 -5.78
N ALA A 62 -9.72 5.73 -6.01
CA ALA A 62 -8.99 6.84 -5.42
C ALA A 62 -9.64 8.20 -5.72
N ARG A 63 -10.21 8.36 -6.92
CA ARG A 63 -10.98 9.57 -7.28
C ARG A 63 -12.29 9.74 -6.50
N ARG A 64 -12.89 8.63 -6.04
CA ARG A 64 -14.19 8.60 -5.38
C ARG A 64 -14.10 8.63 -3.86
N HIS A 65 -12.94 8.26 -3.32
CA HIS A 65 -12.64 8.14 -1.89
C HIS A 65 -11.45 9.02 -1.48
N PRO A 66 -11.55 10.36 -1.56
CA PRO A 66 -10.44 11.26 -1.23
C PRO A 66 -9.98 11.19 0.24
N GLU A 67 -10.79 10.62 1.12
CA GLU A 67 -10.47 10.35 2.53
C GLU A 67 -9.60 9.10 2.74
N VAL A 68 -9.45 8.26 1.73
CA VAL A 68 -8.61 7.06 1.76
C VAL A 68 -7.36 7.31 0.91
N ALA A 69 -6.18 7.07 1.46
CA ALA A 69 -4.95 7.10 0.69
C ALA A 69 -4.79 5.80 -0.11
N PHE A 70 -4.25 5.91 -1.32
CA PHE A 70 -3.93 4.76 -2.16
C PHE A 70 -2.44 4.76 -2.47
N ALA A 71 -1.83 3.58 -2.49
CA ALA A 71 -0.46 3.40 -2.90
C ALA A 71 -0.27 1.99 -3.47
N ALA A 72 0.69 1.83 -4.37
CA ALA A 72 1.09 0.52 -4.85
C ALA A 72 2.60 0.32 -4.72
N VAL A 73 3.04 -0.93 -4.61
CA VAL A 73 4.46 -1.31 -4.71
C VAL A 73 4.60 -2.45 -5.71
N SER A 74 5.45 -2.22 -6.70
CA SER A 74 5.85 -3.28 -7.62
C SER A 74 6.89 -4.16 -6.93
N ILE A 75 6.56 -5.45 -6.75
CA ILE A 75 7.39 -6.42 -6.02
C ILE A 75 8.22 -7.32 -6.95
N ARG A 76 8.12 -7.09 -8.26
CA ARG A 76 8.81 -7.83 -9.33
C ARG A 76 8.94 -6.95 -10.56
N GLY A 77 9.87 -7.28 -11.45
CA GLY A 77 10.01 -6.64 -12.75
C GLY A 77 11.29 -5.82 -12.82
N LYS A 78 11.38 -4.95 -13.82
CA LYS A 78 12.46 -3.96 -13.93
C LYS A 78 11.90 -2.57 -13.66
N LEU A 79 12.66 -1.71 -13.00
CA LEU A 79 12.23 -0.34 -12.68
C LEU A 79 11.75 0.44 -13.91
N ASP A 80 12.43 0.32 -15.05
CA ASP A 80 12.03 1.02 -16.27
C ASP A 80 10.69 0.51 -16.83
N ASP A 81 10.44 -0.80 -16.79
CA ASP A 81 9.13 -1.38 -17.17
C ASP A 81 8.02 -0.85 -16.25
N VAL A 82 8.30 -0.68 -14.95
CA VAL A 82 7.33 -0.13 -13.98
C VAL A 82 7.07 1.34 -14.27
N ARG A 83 8.11 2.14 -14.51
CA ARG A 83 7.98 3.56 -14.87
C ARG A 83 7.17 3.75 -16.14
N ASP A 84 7.46 2.96 -17.16
CA ASP A 84 6.74 2.99 -18.43
C ASP A 84 5.27 2.65 -18.22
N LEU A 85 4.99 1.58 -17.47
CA LEU A 85 3.62 1.17 -17.13
C LEU A 85 2.85 2.25 -16.38
N VAL A 86 3.44 2.86 -15.35
CA VAL A 86 2.79 3.93 -14.56
C VAL A 86 2.48 5.13 -15.44
N ARG A 87 3.41 5.53 -16.31
CA ARG A 87 3.21 6.63 -17.26
C ARG A 87 2.11 6.33 -18.27
N ASP A 88 2.07 5.11 -18.79
CA ASP A 88 1.12 4.70 -19.83
C ASP A 88 -0.29 4.58 -19.26
N ARG A 89 -0.43 4.06 -18.03
CA ARG A 89 -1.72 3.92 -17.32
C ARG A 89 -2.19 5.21 -16.66
N ARG A 90 -1.27 6.14 -16.36
CA ARG A 90 -1.55 7.43 -15.71
C ARG A 90 -2.20 7.29 -14.33
N TRP A 91 -1.78 6.30 -13.54
CA TRP A 91 -2.25 6.18 -12.16
C TRP A 91 -1.90 7.43 -11.35
N SER A 92 -2.87 7.90 -10.57
CA SER A 92 -2.77 9.14 -9.79
C SER A 92 -2.14 8.96 -8.41
N PHE A 93 -2.10 7.71 -7.91
CA PHE A 93 -1.47 7.37 -6.65
C PHE A 93 0.03 7.08 -6.79
N PRO A 94 0.83 7.27 -5.73
CA PRO A 94 2.25 6.94 -5.76
C PRO A 94 2.49 5.43 -5.91
N VAL A 95 3.52 5.09 -6.69
CA VAL A 95 3.96 3.71 -6.91
C VAL A 95 5.42 3.55 -6.47
N GLY A 96 5.65 2.69 -5.48
CA GLY A 96 6.97 2.25 -5.05
C GLY A 96 7.48 1.05 -5.86
N TYR A 97 8.76 0.73 -5.69
CA TYR A 97 9.44 -0.37 -6.34
C TYR A 97 10.30 -1.13 -5.32
N ASP A 98 10.15 -2.45 -5.30
CA ASP A 98 10.86 -3.41 -4.44
C ASP A 98 11.63 -4.36 -5.38
N ASP A 99 12.88 -4.00 -5.69
CA ASP A 99 13.85 -4.69 -6.52
C ASP A 99 14.46 -5.89 -5.80
N ASP A 100 14.83 -5.69 -4.53
CA ASP A 100 15.53 -6.69 -3.71
C ASP A 100 14.56 -7.69 -3.05
N GLY A 101 13.25 -7.45 -3.16
CA GLY A 101 12.19 -8.33 -2.68
C GLY A 101 12.04 -8.33 -1.17
N VAL A 102 12.67 -7.38 -0.47
CA VAL A 102 12.59 -7.26 1.00
C VAL A 102 11.15 -7.02 1.44
N LEU A 103 10.39 -6.19 0.72
CA LEU A 103 8.97 -5.99 1.01
C LEU A 103 8.14 -7.23 0.69
N ALA A 104 8.37 -7.84 -0.47
CA ALA A 104 7.67 -9.04 -0.92
C ALA A 104 7.78 -10.18 0.10
N ASN A 105 9.00 -10.37 0.65
CA ASN A 105 9.28 -11.36 1.68
C ASN A 105 8.61 -11.00 3.02
N ALA A 106 8.67 -9.74 3.44
CA ALA A 106 8.04 -9.28 4.68
C ALA A 106 6.51 -9.44 4.67
N TYR A 107 5.87 -9.22 3.51
CA TYR A 107 4.42 -9.36 3.34
C TYR A 107 3.97 -10.78 2.97
N GLY A 108 4.91 -11.71 2.70
CA GLY A 108 4.60 -13.09 2.31
C GLY A 108 3.81 -13.21 1.01
N VAL A 109 4.07 -12.33 0.03
CA VAL A 109 3.24 -12.25 -1.18
C VAL A 109 3.34 -13.52 -2.02
N VAL A 110 2.24 -14.26 -2.09
CA VAL A 110 2.13 -15.50 -2.87
C VAL A 110 1.20 -15.39 -4.08
N VAL A 111 0.30 -14.39 -4.10
CA VAL A 111 -0.71 -14.18 -5.13
C VAL A 111 -0.72 -12.71 -5.55
N CYS A 112 -0.87 -12.45 -6.85
CA CYS A 112 -0.94 -11.11 -7.41
C CYS A 112 -2.35 -10.86 -7.98
N PRO A 113 -2.97 -9.69 -7.70
CA PRO A 113 -2.54 -8.67 -6.75
C PRO A 113 -2.76 -9.11 -5.28
N GLN A 114 -2.07 -8.47 -4.33
CA GLN A 114 -2.45 -8.49 -2.91
C GLN A 114 -2.84 -7.07 -2.48
N LEU A 115 -4.04 -6.90 -1.95
CA LEU A 115 -4.54 -5.61 -1.46
C LEU A 115 -4.64 -5.65 0.06
N ASN A 116 -4.00 -4.71 0.73
CA ASN A 116 -4.08 -4.57 2.19
C ASN A 116 -4.88 -3.30 2.52
N PHE A 117 -5.93 -3.45 3.32
CA PHE A 117 -6.80 -2.38 3.77
C PHE A 117 -6.37 -2.00 5.18
N VAL A 118 -5.73 -0.85 5.33
CA VAL A 118 -5.02 -0.45 6.54
C VAL A 118 -5.73 0.75 7.17
N ARG A 119 -6.12 0.62 8.43
CA ARG A 119 -6.76 1.69 9.19
C ARG A 119 -5.78 2.83 9.42
N GLN A 120 -6.32 4.01 9.69
CA GLN A 120 -5.52 5.09 10.26
C GLN A 120 -4.84 4.60 11.55
N GLY A 121 -3.53 4.83 11.67
CA GLY A 121 -2.68 4.28 12.73
C GLY A 121 -1.99 2.96 12.39
N GLY A 122 -2.20 2.41 11.19
CA GLY A 122 -1.32 1.36 10.61
C GLY A 122 -1.75 -0.09 10.88
N SER A 123 -2.91 -0.34 11.48
CA SER A 123 -3.41 -1.71 11.66
C SER A 123 -4.11 -2.23 10.40
N VAL A 124 -3.80 -3.46 9.97
CA VAL A 124 -4.47 -4.10 8.83
C VAL A 124 -5.89 -4.51 9.27
N GLN A 125 -6.91 -3.97 8.60
CA GLN A 125 -8.30 -4.36 8.77
C GLN A 125 -8.63 -5.62 7.98
N ASP A 126 -8.15 -5.70 6.74
CA ASP A 126 -8.46 -6.78 5.81
C ASP A 126 -7.38 -6.93 4.73
N THR A 127 -7.31 -8.10 4.12
CA THR A 127 -6.42 -8.41 3.01
C THR A 127 -7.19 -9.18 1.94
N ALA A 128 -7.12 -8.71 0.69
CA ALA A 128 -7.57 -9.46 -0.47
C ALA A 128 -6.38 -10.08 -1.21
N LEU A 129 -6.48 -11.37 -1.52
CA LEU A 129 -5.49 -12.12 -2.31
C LEU A 129 -6.09 -12.44 -3.67
N GLY A 130 -5.41 -12.05 -4.74
CA GLY A 130 -5.92 -12.10 -6.11
C GLY A 130 -6.83 -10.91 -6.45
N ALA A 131 -7.23 -10.80 -7.72
CA ALA A 131 -8.16 -9.77 -8.12
C ALA A 131 -9.54 -10.01 -7.51
N ILE A 132 -10.19 -8.91 -7.17
CA ILE A 132 -11.55 -8.89 -6.63
C ILE A 132 -12.45 -8.05 -7.54
N ALA A 133 -13.72 -8.44 -7.63
CA ALA A 133 -14.67 -7.72 -8.45
C ALA A 133 -14.85 -6.26 -7.96
N PRO A 134 -15.12 -5.29 -8.86
CA PRO A 134 -15.26 -3.87 -8.49
C PRO A 134 -16.22 -3.60 -7.34
N ARG A 135 -17.34 -4.32 -7.28
CA ARG A 135 -18.31 -4.21 -6.17
C ARG A 135 -17.74 -4.65 -4.82
N ALA A 136 -16.94 -5.71 -4.82
CA ALA A 136 -16.29 -6.21 -3.61
C ALA A 136 -15.16 -5.29 -3.16
N LEU A 137 -14.41 -4.72 -4.12
CA LEU A 137 -13.41 -3.69 -3.85
C LEU A 137 -14.06 -2.48 -3.17
N GLU A 138 -15.13 -1.95 -3.77
CA GLU A 138 -15.87 -0.80 -3.26
C GLU A 138 -16.34 -1.00 -1.82
N ALA A 139 -17.01 -2.13 -1.56
CA ALA A 139 -17.53 -2.43 -0.23
C ALA A 139 -16.43 -2.52 0.85
N LYS A 140 -15.23 -2.98 0.48
CA LYS A 140 -14.08 -3.02 1.40
C LYS A 140 -13.52 -1.62 1.65
N ILE A 141 -13.50 -0.75 0.64
CA ILE A 141 -13.07 0.65 0.78
C ILE A 141 -14.07 1.43 1.65
N ASP A 142 -15.38 1.28 1.42
CA ASP A 142 -16.42 1.89 2.24
C ASP A 142 -16.30 1.47 3.72
N ALA A 143 -16.11 0.17 3.96
CA ALA A 143 -15.91 -0.37 5.30
C ALA A 143 -14.61 0.13 5.94
N LEU A 144 -13.57 0.41 5.14
CA LEU A 144 -12.32 0.98 5.63
C LEU A 144 -12.49 2.47 5.99
N ALA A 145 -13.15 3.25 5.15
CA ALA A 145 -13.44 4.67 5.39
C ALA A 145 -14.32 4.88 6.63
N ALA A 146 -15.27 3.96 6.87
CA ALA A 146 -16.13 3.99 8.05
C ALA A 146 -15.41 3.55 9.35
N ALA A 147 -14.29 2.83 9.25
CA ALA A 147 -13.52 2.40 10.40
C ALA A 147 -12.67 3.56 10.92
N GLY A 148 -13.07 4.15 12.04
CA GLY A 148 -12.33 5.23 12.69
C GLY A 148 -10.89 4.86 13.08
N PRO A 149 -10.11 5.83 13.62
CA PRO A 149 -8.69 5.63 13.90
C PRO A 149 -8.42 4.48 14.87
N THR A 150 -7.31 3.77 14.65
CA THR A 150 -6.83 2.73 15.58
C THR A 150 -6.47 3.41 16.91
N GLY A 151 -7.23 3.14 17.97
CA GLY A 151 -7.01 3.73 19.31
C GLY A 151 -8.23 4.37 19.96
N ALA A 152 -9.39 4.42 19.29
CA ALA A 152 -10.65 4.91 19.88
C ALA A 152 -11.36 3.88 20.80
N THR A 153 -10.61 3.01 21.49
CA THR A 153 -11.16 2.20 22.59
C THR A 153 -11.14 3.04 23.87
N GLY A 154 -12.34 3.32 24.38
CA GLY A 154 -12.61 4.31 25.41
C GLY A 154 -11.87 4.12 26.72
N THR A 155 -11.47 5.25 27.32
CA THR A 155 -11.34 5.39 28.77
C THR A 155 -12.56 6.14 29.26
N THR A 156 -13.58 5.40 29.71
CA THR A 156 -14.62 5.95 30.59
C THR A 156 -14.00 6.14 31.97
N GLY A 157 -14.24 7.32 32.55
CA GLY A 157 -13.61 7.80 33.78
C GLY A 157 -13.92 7.00 35.04
N GLY A 158 -13.07 7.24 36.04
CA GLY A 158 -13.35 7.03 37.46
C GLY A 158 -13.62 8.36 38.15
#